data_AF-A0A084JAT8-F1
#
_entry.id   AF-A0A084JAT8-F1
#
_cell.length_a   1.000
_cell.length_b   1.000
_cell.length_c   1.000
_cell.angle_alpha   90.00
_cell.angle_beta   90.00
_cell.angle_gamma   90.00
#
_symmetry.space_group_name_H-M   'P 1'
#
loop_
_entity.id
_entity.type
_entity.pdbx_description
1 polymer ?
#
loop_
_entity_poly.entity_id
_entity_poly.type
_entity_poly.pdbx_seq_one_letter_code
_entity_poly.pdbx_strand_id
1 'polypeptide(L)'
;MENADNLNKYKLDIDEAIKTIISKEDRLVFASVVKVADITNITVFKYPELRGYILEKIKFEKEIQVIDKKIDRAIARLNKGNRRITFISLMNSCKFNSDHIYNNPYIKEKIRAAVIENTRALCKKK
;
A
#
# COMPACT_ATOMS: atom_id res chain seq x y z
N MET A 1 27.40 -1.52 18.71
CA MET A 1 26.94 -0.65 17.60
C MET A 1 26.76 -1.44 16.30
N GLU A 2 27.69 -2.32 15.94
CA GLU A 2 27.66 -3.11 14.68
C GLU A 2 26.37 -3.92 14.40
N ASN A 3 25.70 -4.46 15.43
CA ASN A 3 24.47 -5.24 15.23
C ASN A 3 23.23 -4.42 14.83
N ALA A 4 23.14 -3.15 15.26
CA ALA A 4 22.00 -2.30 14.94
C ALA A 4 22.06 -1.82 13.48
N ASP A 5 23.25 -1.51 13.00
CA ASP A 5 23.49 -1.07 11.62
C ASP A 5 23.21 -2.20 10.62
N ASN A 6 23.64 -3.42 10.94
CA ASN A 6 23.32 -4.60 10.14
C ASN A 6 21.81 -4.91 10.09
N LEU A 7 21.12 -4.80 11.24
CA LEU A 7 19.67 -5.00 11.29
C LEU A 7 18.93 -3.96 10.43
N ASN A 8 19.35 -2.70 10.48
CA ASN A 8 18.75 -1.63 9.68
C ASN A 8 18.97 -1.84 8.18
N LYS A 9 20.16 -2.31 7.78
CA LYS A 9 20.44 -2.68 6.40
C LYS A 9 19.48 -3.76 5.90
N TYR A 10 19.31 -4.84 6.66
CA TYR A 10 18.35 -5.90 6.28
C TYR A 10 16.92 -5.39 6.18
N LYS A 11 16.49 -4.47 7.06
CA LYS A 11 15.16 -3.85 6.97
C LYS A 11 14.97 -3.05 5.68
N LEU A 12 16.00 -2.32 5.24
CA LEU A 12 15.98 -1.60 3.96
C LEU A 12 15.89 -2.57 2.78
N ASP A 13 16.69 -3.63 2.78
CA ASP A 13 16.68 -4.65 1.73
C ASP A 13 15.30 -5.34 1.65
N ILE A 14 14.66 -5.59 2.80
CA ILE A 14 13.27 -6.11 2.88
C ILE A 14 12.28 -5.13 2.26
N ASP A 15 12.36 -3.85 2.61
CA ASP A 15 11.46 -2.82 2.08
C ASP A 15 11.59 -2.70 0.55
N GLU A 16 12.81 -2.77 0.01
CA GLU A 16 13.06 -2.78 -1.44
C GLU A 16 12.57 -4.06 -2.12
N ALA A 17 12.77 -5.21 -1.50
CA ALA A 17 12.26 -6.48 -1.99
C ALA A 17 10.72 -6.49 -2.07
N ILE A 18 10.06 -5.97 -1.04
CA ILE A 18 8.59 -5.84 -1.03
C ILE A 18 8.12 -4.94 -2.16
N LYS A 19 8.74 -3.76 -2.36
CA LYS A 19 8.42 -2.86 -3.48
C LYS A 19 8.59 -3.55 -4.83
N THR A 20 9.65 -4.32 -4.99
CA THR A 20 9.97 -5.06 -6.22
C THR A 20 8.96 -6.16 -6.52
N ILE A 21 8.50 -6.88 -5.49
CA ILE A 21 7.46 -7.90 -5.63
C ILE A 21 6.14 -7.26 -6.04
N ILE A 22 5.77 -6.14 -5.39
CA ILE A 22 4.53 -5.43 -5.69
C ILE A 22 4.55 -4.87 -7.12
N SER A 23 5.66 -4.28 -7.56
CA SER A 23 5.77 -3.70 -8.91
C SER A 23 5.73 -4.74 -10.02
N LYS A 24 6.13 -5.99 -9.73
CA LYS A 24 6.02 -7.12 -10.65
C LYS A 24 4.66 -7.84 -10.59
N GLU A 25 3.74 -7.36 -9.76
CA GLU A 25 2.44 -8.02 -9.48
C GLU A 25 2.59 -9.45 -8.92
N ASP A 26 3.74 -9.76 -8.33
CA ASP A 26 4.05 -11.07 -7.77
C ASP A 26 3.36 -11.30 -6.42
N ARG A 27 3.22 -12.57 -6.03
CA ARG A 27 2.59 -12.94 -4.76
C ARG A 27 3.47 -12.51 -3.57
N LEU A 28 2.98 -11.52 -2.82
CA LEU A 28 3.62 -11.04 -1.59
C LEU A 28 3.46 -12.04 -0.42
N VAL A 29 4.44 -12.92 -0.26
CA VAL A 29 4.56 -13.90 0.83
C VAL A 29 5.99 -13.91 1.38
N PHE A 30 6.14 -14.39 2.61
CA PHE A 30 7.42 -14.43 3.32
C PHE A 30 8.55 -15.02 2.47
N ALA A 31 8.31 -16.19 1.86
CA ALA A 31 9.27 -16.89 1.03
C ALA A 31 9.75 -16.05 -0.17
N SER A 32 8.85 -15.28 -0.80
CA SER A 32 9.21 -14.39 -1.91
C SER A 32 10.10 -13.25 -1.42
N VAL A 33 9.75 -12.65 -0.27
CA VAL A 33 10.49 -11.50 0.30
C VAL A 33 11.90 -11.91 0.69
N VAL A 34 12.08 -13.00 1.45
CA VAL A 34 13.42 -13.45 1.85
C VAL A 34 14.28 -13.87 0.66
N LYS A 35 13.67 -14.41 -0.40
CA LYS A 35 14.38 -14.78 -1.62
C LYS A 35 14.88 -13.54 -2.37
N VAL A 36 14.04 -12.50 -2.49
CA VAL A 36 14.41 -11.27 -3.22
C VAL A 36 15.38 -10.41 -2.41
N ALA A 37 15.25 -10.38 -1.08
CA ALA A 37 16.14 -9.66 -0.17
C ALA A 37 17.45 -10.42 0.18
N ASP A 38 17.66 -11.60 -0.40
CA ASP A 38 18.79 -12.49 -0.09
C ASP A 38 18.98 -12.79 1.43
N ILE A 39 17.86 -12.96 2.13
CA ILE A 39 17.85 -13.26 3.57
C ILE A 39 17.81 -14.77 3.78
N THR A 40 18.93 -15.30 4.27
CA THR A 40 19.06 -16.72 4.61
C THR A 40 18.41 -17.05 5.96
N ASN A 41 18.13 -18.34 6.18
CA ASN A 41 17.70 -18.83 7.50
C ASN A 41 18.71 -18.53 8.60
N ILE A 42 20.02 -18.49 8.28
CA ILE A 42 21.07 -18.13 9.24
C ILE A 42 20.91 -16.67 9.66
N THR A 43 20.62 -15.77 8.72
CA THR A 43 20.36 -14.36 9.00
C THR A 43 19.13 -14.19 9.89
N VAL A 44 18.03 -14.91 9.60
CA VAL A 44 16.82 -14.87 10.45
C VAL A 44 17.09 -15.44 11.84
N PHE A 45 17.91 -16.48 11.95
CA PHE A 45 18.30 -17.03 13.25
C PHE A 45 19.14 -16.06 14.07
N LYS A 46 20.08 -15.36 13.43
CA LYS A 46 20.90 -14.30 14.06
C LYS A 46 20.08 -13.07 14.44
N TYR A 47 19.05 -12.76 13.66
CA TYR A 47 18.16 -11.60 13.86
C TYR A 47 16.67 -12.02 13.82
N PRO A 48 16.15 -12.65 14.89
CA PRO A 48 14.78 -13.17 14.92
C PRO A 48 13.70 -12.12 14.66
N GLU A 49 13.98 -10.85 15.03
CA GLU A 49 13.10 -9.71 14.80
C GLU A 49 12.77 -9.47 13.33
N LEU A 50 13.65 -9.85 12.40
CA LEU A 50 13.41 -9.72 10.97
C LEU A 50 12.17 -10.51 10.54
N ARG A 51 11.92 -11.66 11.16
CA ARG A 51 10.74 -12.46 10.82
C ARG A 51 9.45 -11.71 11.15
N GLY A 52 9.38 -11.11 12.34
CA GLY A 52 8.24 -10.30 12.75
C GLY A 52 8.05 -9.11 11.82
N TYR A 53 9.13 -8.38 11.56
CA TYR A 53 9.14 -7.23 10.67
C TYR A 53 8.63 -7.55 9.26
N ILE A 54 9.12 -8.63 8.64
CA ILE A 54 8.68 -9.06 7.30
C ILE A 54 7.18 -9.36 7.30
N LEU A 55 6.69 -10.10 8.31
CA LEU A 55 5.28 -10.49 8.38
C LEU A 55 4.36 -9.27 8.58
N GLU A 56 4.76 -8.34 9.45
CA GLU A 56 4.03 -7.09 9.68
C GLU A 56 3.98 -6.22 8.42
N LYS A 57 5.12 -6.05 7.74
CA LYS A 57 5.18 -5.30 6.47
C LYS A 57 4.33 -5.94 5.38
N ILE A 58 4.39 -7.26 5.22
CA ILE A 58 3.53 -7.99 4.26
C ILE A 58 2.05 -7.76 4.57
N LYS A 59 1.67 -7.83 5.85
CA LYS A 59 0.28 -7.62 6.27
C LYS A 59 -0.16 -6.19 5.94
N PHE A 60 0.65 -5.21 6.33
CA PHE A 60 0.38 -3.79 6.05
C PHE A 60 0.20 -3.52 4.56
N GLU A 61 1.13 -3.97 3.71
CA GLU A 61 1.04 -3.75 2.27
C GLU A 61 -0.18 -4.44 1.63
N LYS A 62 -0.59 -5.61 2.13
CA LYS A 62 -1.81 -6.26 1.67
C LYS A 62 -3.06 -5.46 2.03
N GLU A 63 -3.11 -4.89 3.23
CA GLU A 63 -4.21 -4.02 3.63
C GLU A 63 -4.30 -2.78 2.73
N ILE A 64 -3.15 -2.17 2.42
CA ILE A 64 -3.05 -1.06 1.46
C ILE A 64 -3.56 -1.47 0.06
N GLN A 65 -3.12 -2.61 -0.47
CA GLN A 65 -3.59 -3.11 -1.77
C GLN A 65 -5.11 -3.35 -1.81
N VAL A 66 -5.69 -3.85 -0.72
CA VAL A 66 -7.15 -4.04 -0.61
C VAL A 66 -7.87 -2.70 -0.63
N ILE A 67 -7.36 -1.70 0.09
CA ILE A 67 -7.89 -0.34 0.11
C ILE A 67 -7.82 0.29 -1.28
N ASP A 68 -6.65 0.25 -1.92
CA ASP A 68 -6.42 0.81 -3.25
C ASP A 68 -7.34 0.19 -4.29
N LYS A 69 -7.43 -1.15 -4.34
CA LYS A 69 -8.37 -1.84 -5.24
C LYS A 69 -9.82 -1.42 -5.02
N LYS A 70 -10.22 -1.14 -3.77
CA LYS A 70 -11.59 -0.68 -3.45
C LYS A 70 -11.84 0.72 -4.01
N ILE A 71 -10.86 1.61 -3.83
CA ILE A 71 -10.90 2.99 -4.32
C ILE A 71 -10.89 3.02 -5.85
N ASP A 72 -9.99 2.29 -6.50
CA ASP A 72 -9.87 2.25 -7.97
C ASP A 72 -11.16 1.75 -8.62
N ARG A 73 -11.77 0.69 -8.07
CA ARG A 73 -13.09 0.21 -8.52
C ARG A 73 -14.18 1.26 -8.35
N ALA A 74 -14.16 2.01 -7.25
CA ALA A 74 -15.13 3.07 -7.01
C ALA A 74 -14.95 4.23 -8.00
N ILE A 75 -13.71 4.64 -8.27
CA ILE A 75 -13.36 5.65 -9.27
C ILE A 75 -13.83 5.21 -10.66
N ALA A 76 -13.51 3.98 -11.08
CA ALA A 76 -13.90 3.43 -12.37
C ALA A 76 -15.42 3.43 -12.56
N ARG A 77 -16.19 3.10 -11.52
CA ARG A 77 -17.66 3.16 -11.56
C ARG A 77 -18.19 4.59 -11.68
N LEU A 78 -17.63 5.53 -10.91
CA LEU A 78 -18.10 6.92 -10.89
C LEU A 78 -17.70 7.70 -12.15
N ASN A 79 -16.56 7.36 -12.77
CA ASN A 79 -16.08 8.00 -13.99
C ASN A 79 -16.92 7.69 -15.24
N LYS A 80 -17.76 6.64 -15.23
CA LYS A 80 -18.59 6.26 -16.39
C LYS A 80 -19.52 7.36 -16.91
N GLY A 81 -19.81 8.40 -16.12
CA GLY A 81 -20.66 9.53 -16.52
C GLY A 81 -19.92 10.82 -16.89
N ASN A 82 -18.58 10.85 -16.91
CA ASN A 82 -17.76 12.08 -17.02
C ASN A 82 -18.20 13.18 -16.03
N ARG A 83 -18.71 12.76 -14.86
CA ARG A 83 -19.18 13.65 -13.80
C ARG A 83 -18.06 13.93 -12.81
N ARG A 84 -18.15 15.08 -12.14
CA ARG A 84 -17.25 15.43 -11.05
C ARG A 84 -17.45 14.48 -9.89
N ILE A 85 -16.40 13.77 -9.50
CA ILE A 85 -16.37 12.93 -8.32
C ILE A 85 -16.15 13.81 -7.08
N THR A 86 -17.01 13.67 -6.08
CA THR A 86 -16.86 14.34 -4.78
C THR A 86 -16.30 13.38 -3.74
N PHE A 87 -15.68 13.94 -2.69
CA PHE A 87 -15.15 13.14 -1.57
C PHE A 87 -16.21 12.21 -0.97
N ILE A 88 -17.41 12.74 -0.68
CA ILE A 88 -18.52 11.96 -0.12
C ILE A 88 -19.00 10.87 -1.09
N SER A 89 -19.09 11.17 -2.40
CA SER A 89 -19.49 10.17 -3.39
C SER A 89 -18.50 9.00 -3.48
N LEU A 90 -17.20 9.28 -3.40
CA LEU A 90 -16.15 8.27 -3.45
C LEU A 90 -16.11 7.46 -2.16
N MET A 91 -16.20 8.11 -1.01
CA MET A 91 -16.30 7.48 0.31
C MET A 91 -17.48 6.49 0.37
N ASN A 92 -18.67 6.92 -0.05
CA ASN A 92 -19.88 6.09 -0.07
C ASN A 92 -19.76 4.93 -1.05
N SER A 93 -19.21 5.17 -2.26
CA SER A 93 -18.99 4.11 -3.26
C SER A 93 -17.98 3.05 -2.76
N CYS A 94 -16.99 3.47 -1.96
CA CYS A 94 -16.06 2.60 -1.28
C CYS A 94 -16.63 1.96 -0.01
N LYS A 95 -17.86 2.27 0.43
CA LYS A 95 -18.41 1.83 1.72
C LYS A 95 -17.46 2.10 2.90
N PHE A 96 -16.77 3.24 2.89
CA PHE A 96 -16.05 3.72 4.06
C PHE A 96 -17.00 4.61 4.87
N ASN A 97 -17.05 4.41 6.18
CA ASN A 97 -17.74 5.32 7.09
C ASN A 97 -16.78 6.41 7.60
N SER A 98 -17.29 7.35 8.39
CA SER A 98 -16.49 8.40 9.03
C SER A 98 -15.29 7.85 9.78
N ASP A 99 -15.46 6.79 10.55
CA ASP A 99 -14.41 6.23 11.40
C ASP A 99 -13.25 5.67 10.58
N HIS A 100 -13.53 5.02 9.45
CA HIS A 100 -12.49 4.58 8.53
C HIS A 100 -11.67 5.75 7.99
N ILE A 101 -12.31 6.89 7.73
CA ILE A 101 -11.63 8.09 7.21
C ILE A 101 -10.82 8.79 8.32
N TYR A 102 -11.37 8.89 9.54
CA TYR A 102 -10.70 9.56 10.65
C TYR A 102 -9.54 8.76 11.21
N ASN A 103 -9.69 7.43 11.31
CA ASN A 103 -8.69 6.56 11.92
C ASN A 103 -7.65 6.06 10.92
N ASN A 104 -7.85 6.25 9.62
CA ASN A 104 -6.90 5.85 8.59
C ASN A 104 -6.54 7.02 7.67
N PRO A 105 -5.47 7.78 8.00
CA PRO A 105 -4.98 8.90 7.19
C PRO A 105 -4.69 8.51 5.74
N TYR A 106 -4.25 7.27 5.49
CA TYR A 106 -3.98 6.78 4.15
C TYR A 106 -5.26 6.78 3.30
N ILE A 107 -6.37 6.22 3.80
CA ILE A 107 -7.66 6.21 3.09
C ILE A 107 -8.09 7.65 2.77
N LYS A 108 -8.01 8.55 3.76
CA LYS A 108 -8.39 9.96 3.62
C LYS A 108 -7.61 10.65 2.49
N GLU A 109 -6.28 10.54 2.52
CA GLU A 109 -5.42 11.20 1.52
C GLU A 109 -5.57 10.56 0.14
N LYS A 110 -5.74 9.23 0.05
CA LYS A 110 -5.98 8.55 -1.23
C LYS A 110 -7.27 9.01 -1.90
N ILE A 111 -8.37 9.11 -1.14
CA ILE A 111 -9.65 9.64 -1.63
C ILE A 111 -9.49 11.11 -2.06
N ARG A 112 -8.78 11.91 -1.26
CA ARG A 112 -8.53 13.33 -1.56
C ARG A 112 -7.77 13.49 -2.87
N ALA A 113 -6.69 12.73 -3.06
CA ALA A 113 -5.90 12.73 -4.29
C ALA A 113 -6.76 12.37 -5.52
N ALA A 114 -7.55 11.30 -5.42
CA ALA A 114 -8.44 10.86 -6.49
C ALA A 114 -9.47 11.94 -6.90
N VAL A 115 -10.04 12.67 -5.94
CA VAL A 115 -10.97 13.78 -6.20
C VAL A 115 -10.27 14.94 -6.93
N ILE A 116 -9.05 15.28 -6.50
CA ILE A 116 -8.24 16.34 -7.13
C ILE A 116 -7.90 15.95 -8.57
N GLU A 117 -7.47 14.71 -8.81
CA GLU A 117 -7.13 14.20 -10.14
C GLU A 117 -8.33 14.21 -11.08
N ASN A 118 -9.50 13.72 -10.63
CA ASN A 118 -10.74 13.78 -11.41
C ASN A 118 -11.10 15.24 -11.77
N THR A 119 -10.98 16.16 -10.81
CA THR A 119 -11.28 17.59 -11.05
C THR A 119 -10.32 18.18 -12.09
N ARG A 120 -9.02 17.90 -11.97
CA ARG A 120 -8.00 18.33 -12.95
C ARG A 120 -8.28 17.77 -14.35
N ALA A 121 -8.64 16.48 -14.45
CA ALA A 121 -8.95 15.83 -15.71
C ALA A 121 -10.17 16.46 -16.41
N LEU A 122 -11.20 16.87 -15.64
CA LEU A 122 -12.37 17.55 -16.18
C LEU A 122 -12.06 18.99 -16.63
N CYS A 123 -11.21 19.72 -15.90
CA CYS A 123 -10.79 21.07 -16.29
C CYS A 123 -9.97 21.09 -17.58
N LYS A 124 -9.11 20.08 -17.82
CA LYS A 124 -8.31 19.98 -19.06
C LYS A 124 -9.12 19.61 -20.32
N LYS A 125 -10.34 19.09 -20.16
CA LYS A 125 -11.24 18.74 -21.27
C LYS A 125 -12.11 19.92 -21.73
N LYS A 126 -12.03 21.07 -21.06
CA LYS A 126 -12.69 22.32 -21.45
C LYS A 126 -11.71 23.20 -22.19
#